data_AF-A0A0J5KU93-F1
#
_entry.id   AF-A0A0J5KU93-F1
#
_cell.length_a   1.000
_cell.length_b   1.000
_cell.length_c   1.000
_cell.angle_alpha   90.00
_cell.angle_beta   90.00
_cell.angle_gamma   90.00
#
_symmetry.space_group_name_H-M   'P 1'
#
loop_
_entity.id
_entity.type
_entity.pdbx_description
1 polymer ?
#
loop_
_entity_poly.entity_id
_entity_poly.type
_entity_poly.pdbx_seq_one_letter_code
_entity_poly.pdbx_strand_id
1 'polypeptide(L)'
;MTELQQRIFDYVAANQPVTIASIVKSLSIYRSQYYRETEYLRESGKLTSMPGVGVFAGMSGLNAWLDNGGADLLSNWGKSNALARRNAETVVVKEDRDDSPKMFMPYRPKKNRVVPECLGSDFHRRVMMVYGRAS
;
A
#
# COMPACT_ATOMS: atom_id res chain seq x y z
N MET A 1 6.12 33.50 -4.35
CA MET A 1 6.00 32.47 -3.31
C MET A 1 5.00 32.99 -2.29
N THR A 2 3.93 32.24 -2.01
CA THR A 2 2.92 32.63 -1.01
C THR A 2 3.42 32.37 0.41
N GLU A 3 2.79 32.98 1.42
CA GLU A 3 3.14 32.76 2.84
C GLU A 3 3.02 31.27 3.22
N LEU A 4 1.97 30.60 2.75
CA LEU A 4 1.77 29.17 3.00
C LEU A 4 2.84 28.31 2.31
N GLN A 5 3.24 28.65 1.09
CA GLN A 5 4.35 27.98 0.40
C GLN A 5 5.66 28.09 1.17
N GLN A 6 5.96 29.28 1.70
CA GLN A 6 7.16 29.50 2.51
C GLN A 6 7.11 28.66 3.80
N ARG A 7 5.97 28.68 4.50
CA ARG A 7 5.78 27.90 5.72
C ARG A 7 5.92 26.39 5.51
N ILE A 8 5.41 25.86 4.39
CA ILE A 8 5.60 24.46 4.01
C ILE A 8 7.09 24.17 3.77
N PHE A 9 7.77 25.04 3.03
CA PHE A 9 9.20 24.88 2.73
C PHE A 9 10.04 24.90 4.01
N ASP A 10 9.83 25.85 4.91
CA ASP A 10 10.56 25.97 6.16
C ASP A 10 10.34 24.74 7.06
N TYR A 11 9.11 24.24 7.12
CA TYR A 11 8.80 23.03 7.88
C TYR A 11 9.52 21.79 7.31
N VAL A 12 9.57 21.64 5.99
CA VAL A 12 10.29 20.54 5.35
C VAL A 12 11.80 20.68 5.57
N ALA A 13 12.37 21.87 5.41
CA ALA A 13 13.80 22.11 5.61
C ALA A 13 14.26 21.76 7.04
N ALA A 14 13.43 22.05 8.05
CA ALA A 14 13.75 21.76 9.45
C ALA A 14 13.62 20.28 9.84
N ASN A 15 12.81 19.48 9.13
CA ASN A 15 12.44 18.13 9.56
C ASN A 15 12.70 17.03 8.51
N GLN A 16 13.38 17.33 7.41
CA GLN A 16 13.62 16.38 6.33
C GLN A 16 14.37 15.10 6.79
N PRO A 17 13.96 13.90 6.36
CA PRO A 17 12.81 13.59 5.49
C PRO A 17 11.44 13.68 6.20
N VAL A 18 10.46 14.32 5.55
CA VAL A 18 9.10 14.47 6.10
C VAL A 18 8.05 13.79 5.23
N THR A 19 7.06 13.12 5.82
CA THR A 19 5.93 12.58 5.07
C THR A 19 4.84 13.63 4.85
N ILE A 20 4.11 13.55 3.73
CA ILE A 20 2.99 14.47 3.45
C ILE A 20 1.95 14.42 4.58
N ALA A 21 1.70 13.25 5.16
CA ALA A 21 0.80 13.09 6.30
C ALA A 21 1.23 13.91 7.52
N SER A 22 2.53 13.92 7.84
CA SER A 22 3.07 14.76 8.93
C SER A 22 2.99 16.26 8.61
N ILE A 23 3.22 16.67 7.37
CA ILE A 23 3.10 18.08 6.95
C ILE A 23 1.65 18.57 7.08
N VAL A 24 0.70 17.80 6.57
CA VAL A 24 -0.74 18.08 6.66
C VAL A 24 -1.17 18.21 8.11
N LYS A 25 -0.69 17.30 8.98
CA LYS A 25 -0.99 17.33 10.41
C LYS A 25 -0.37 18.53 11.13
N SER A 26 0.90 18.86 10.87
CA SER A 26 1.60 19.93 11.58
C SER A 26 1.12 21.32 11.16
N LEU A 27 0.83 21.51 9.87
CA LEU A 27 0.40 22.79 9.33
C LEU A 27 -1.12 22.95 9.35
N SER A 28 -1.87 21.93 9.79
CA SER A 28 -3.33 21.91 9.80
C SER A 28 -3.95 22.27 8.45
N ILE A 29 -3.36 21.75 7.37
CA ILE A 29 -3.83 21.95 5.99
C ILE A 29 -4.39 20.66 5.41
N TYR A 30 -5.29 20.77 4.44
CA TYR A 30 -5.75 19.59 3.71
C TYR A 30 -4.70 19.08 2.72
N ARG A 31 -4.73 17.77 2.44
CA ARG A 31 -3.81 17.13 1.51
C ARG A 31 -3.94 17.68 0.08
N SER A 32 -5.16 18.02 -0.36
CA SER A 32 -5.40 18.67 -1.66
C SER A 32 -4.76 20.06 -1.75
N GLN A 33 -4.86 20.84 -0.68
CA GLN A 33 -4.24 22.16 -0.58
C GLN A 33 -2.71 22.04 -0.64
N TYR A 34 -2.11 21.08 0.08
CA TYR A 34 -0.67 20.81 -0.02
C TYR A 34 -0.22 20.59 -1.48
N TYR A 35 -0.92 19.74 -2.25
CA TYR A 35 -0.52 19.46 -3.63
C TYR A 35 -0.59 20.69 -4.52
N ARG A 36 -1.65 21.50 -4.39
CA ARG A 36 -1.83 22.75 -5.15
C ARG A 36 -0.75 23.77 -4.82
N GLU A 37 -0.49 24.00 -3.53
CA GLU A 37 0.47 25.02 -3.11
C GLU A 37 1.93 24.60 -3.43
N THR A 38 2.25 23.30 -3.32
CA THR A 38 3.61 22.80 -3.57
C THR A 38 3.92 22.47 -5.02
N GLU A 39 2.96 22.60 -5.95
CA GLU A 39 3.17 22.33 -7.38
C GLU A 39 4.35 23.15 -7.93
N TYR A 40 4.28 24.47 -7.78
CA TYR A 40 5.38 25.37 -8.17
C TYR A 40 6.71 25.04 -7.48
N LEU A 41 6.68 24.63 -6.20
CA LEU A 41 7.91 24.30 -5.45
C LEU A 41 8.56 23.01 -5.96
N ARG A 42 7.75 22.06 -6.43
CA ARG A 42 8.24 20.81 -7.05
C ARG A 42 8.77 21.07 -8.45
N GLU A 43 8.06 21.85 -9.25
CA GLU A 43 8.48 22.23 -10.61
C GLU A 43 9.78 23.06 -10.62
N SER A 44 9.91 23.99 -9.66
CA SER A 44 11.13 24.78 -9.50
C SER A 44 12.29 24.04 -8.82
N GLY A 45 12.11 22.77 -8.44
CA GLY A 45 13.15 21.95 -7.79
C GLY A 45 13.45 22.33 -6.34
N LYS A 46 12.67 23.23 -5.73
CA LYS A 46 12.79 23.60 -4.31
C LYS A 46 12.31 22.49 -3.37
N LEU A 47 11.39 21.64 -3.83
CA LEU A 47 10.96 20.44 -3.10
C LEU A 47 11.17 19.21 -3.97
N THR A 48 11.84 18.22 -3.40
CA THR A 48 12.04 16.92 -4.04
C THR A 48 11.36 15.87 -3.18
N SER A 49 10.55 15.00 -3.80
CA SER A 49 9.95 13.85 -3.12
C SER A 49 10.63 12.57 -3.54
N MET A 50 11.09 11.77 -2.58
CA MET A 50 11.59 10.43 -2.82
C MET A 50 10.50 9.41 -2.41
N PRO A 51 10.03 8.56 -3.34
CA PRO A 51 9.06 7.52 -3.04
C PRO A 51 9.52 6.61 -1.90
N GLY A 52 8.62 6.31 -0.97
CA GLY A 52 8.90 5.45 0.19
C GLY A 52 9.65 6.13 1.34
N VAL A 53 10.30 7.29 1.12
CA VAL A 53 11.05 7.99 2.17
C VAL A 53 10.31 9.24 2.63
N GLY A 54 10.07 10.19 1.73
CA GLY A 54 9.46 11.47 2.11
C GLY A 54 9.81 12.62 1.19
N VAL A 55 9.58 13.83 1.67
CA VAL A 55 9.80 15.10 1.00
C VAL A 55 11.01 15.79 1.62
N PHE A 56 11.81 16.43 0.77
CA PHE A 56 13.07 17.10 1.08
C PHE A 56 13.07 18.53 0.55
N ALA A 57 13.87 19.39 1.18
CA ALA A 57 14.15 20.73 0.70
C ALA A 57 15.12 20.68 -0.50
N GLY A 58 14.55 20.33 -1.65
CA GLY A 58 15.24 20.25 -2.93
C GLY A 58 16.22 19.09 -3.02
N MET A 59 17.03 19.09 -4.08
CA MET A 59 18.03 18.06 -4.34
C MET A 59 19.20 18.12 -3.35
N SER A 60 19.56 19.31 -2.88
CA SER A 60 20.62 19.50 -1.89
C SER A 60 20.27 18.86 -0.55
N GLY A 61 19.03 19.02 -0.07
CA GLY A 61 18.56 18.38 1.16
C GLY A 61 18.54 16.86 1.06
N LEU A 62 18.14 16.32 -0.10
CA LEU A 62 18.19 14.88 -0.36
C LEU A 62 19.62 14.34 -0.34
N ASN A 63 20.56 14.99 -1.03
CA ASN A 63 21.95 14.55 -1.08
C ASN A 63 22.61 14.63 0.29
N ALA A 64 22.40 15.73 1.03
CA ALA A 64 22.90 15.83 2.40
C ALA A 64 22.37 14.71 3.30
N TRP A 65 21.09 14.32 3.16
CA TRP A 65 20.54 13.19 3.90
C TRP A 65 21.16 11.85 3.47
N LEU A 66 21.37 11.63 2.16
CA LEU A 66 22.03 10.44 1.65
C LEU A 66 23.45 10.29 2.20
N ASP A 67 24.22 11.39 2.20
CA ASP A 67 25.60 11.44 2.68
C ASP A 67 25.70 11.21 4.20
N ASN A 68 24.68 11.63 4.96
CA ASN A 68 24.60 11.43 6.42
C ASN A 68 23.97 10.09 6.83
N GLY A 69 24.13 9.04 6.02
CA GLY A 69 23.70 7.67 6.34
C GLY A 69 22.31 7.28 5.82
N GLY A 70 21.62 8.16 5.09
CA GLY A 70 20.40 7.82 4.37
C GLY A 70 20.60 6.70 3.35
N ALA A 71 21.76 6.67 2.69
CA ALA A 71 22.12 5.60 1.76
C ALA A 71 22.21 4.22 2.43
N ASP A 72 22.80 4.14 3.62
CA ASP A 72 22.91 2.90 4.40
C ASP A 72 21.54 2.41 4.88
N LEU A 73 20.68 3.33 5.32
CA LEU A 73 19.30 3.02 5.69
C LEU A 73 18.54 2.41 4.52
N LEU A 74 18.64 3.00 3.32
CA LEU A 74 18.01 2.47 2.10
C LEU A 74 18.53 1.08 1.74
N SER A 75 19.85 0.87 1.83
CA SER A 75 20.49 -0.43 1.58
C SER A 75 19.96 -1.51 2.53
N ASN A 76 19.92 -1.21 3.83
CA ASN A 76 19.41 -2.13 4.85
C ASN A 76 17.91 -2.39 4.67
N TRP A 77 17.15 -1.37 4.31
CA TRP A 77 15.72 -1.51 4.06
C TRP A 77 15.45 -2.39 2.84
N GLY A 78 16.21 -2.22 1.75
CA GLY A 78 16.16 -3.09 0.57
C GLY A 78 16.47 -4.56 0.90
N LYS A 79 17.50 -4.82 1.70
CA LYS A 79 17.85 -6.18 2.17
C LYS A 79 16.74 -6.81 3.00
N SER A 80 16.17 -6.06 3.93
CA SER A 80 15.05 -6.52 4.78
C SER A 80 13.81 -6.85 3.95
N ASN A 81 13.46 -6.00 3.00
CA ASN A 81 12.30 -6.22 2.14
C ASN A 81 12.50 -7.43 1.21
N ALA A 82 13.71 -7.62 0.67
CA ALA A 82 14.06 -8.80 -0.11
C ALA A 82 14.02 -10.09 0.71
N LEU A 83 14.40 -10.04 1.99
CA LEU A 83 14.27 -11.16 2.91
C LEU A 83 12.80 -11.48 3.21
N ALA A 84 11.99 -10.48 3.50
CA ALA A 84 10.55 -10.64 3.71
C ALA A 84 9.85 -11.28 2.51
N ARG A 85 10.21 -10.88 1.28
CA ARG A 85 9.68 -11.49 0.05
C ARG A 85 10.08 -12.95 -0.08
N ARG A 86 11.34 -13.30 0.17
CA ARG A 86 11.80 -14.70 0.16
C ARG A 86 11.08 -15.55 1.20
N ASN A 87 10.87 -15.02 2.40
CA ASN A 87 10.13 -15.70 3.46
C ASN A 87 8.64 -15.86 3.12
N ALA A 88 8.04 -14.88 2.44
CA ALA A 88 6.67 -15.03 1.96
C ALA A 88 6.58 -16.12 0.89
N GLU A 89 7.53 -16.19 -0.03
CA GLU A 89 7.58 -17.18 -1.09
C GLU A 89 7.79 -18.61 -0.58
N THR A 90 8.52 -18.80 0.52
CA THR A 90 8.62 -20.11 1.19
C THR A 90 7.37 -20.49 1.99
N VAL A 91 6.57 -19.50 2.43
CA VAL A 91 5.30 -19.72 3.15
C VAL A 91 4.11 -19.88 2.19
N VAL A 92 4.21 -19.42 0.93
CA VAL A 92 3.22 -19.76 -0.09
C VAL A 92 3.30 -21.26 -0.37
N VAL A 93 2.46 -22.03 0.31
CA VAL A 93 2.03 -23.36 -0.15
C VAL A 93 1.62 -23.16 -1.59
N LYS A 94 2.38 -23.73 -2.54
CA LYS A 94 2.01 -23.77 -3.95
C LYS A 94 0.65 -24.46 -4.01
N GLU A 95 -0.44 -23.69 -4.07
CA GLU A 95 -1.70 -24.23 -4.57
C GLU A 95 -1.37 -24.63 -6.01
N ASP A 96 -1.45 -25.92 -6.32
CA ASP A 96 -1.33 -26.43 -7.68
C ASP A 96 -2.23 -25.56 -8.56
N ARG A 97 -1.60 -24.82 -9.48
CA ARG A 97 -2.32 -23.95 -10.40
C ARG A 97 -3.03 -24.88 -11.39
N ASP A 98 -4.27 -25.20 -11.05
CA ASP A 98 -5.21 -25.75 -12.00
C ASP A 98 -5.55 -24.64 -12.99
N ASP A 99 -4.92 -24.70 -14.17
CA ASP A 99 -5.11 -23.77 -15.29
C ASP A 99 -6.47 -23.97 -16.01
N SER A 100 -7.33 -24.86 -15.50
CA SER A 100 -8.69 -25.02 -16.01
C SER A 100 -9.47 -23.70 -15.89
N PRO A 101 -10.19 -23.28 -16.95
CA PRO A 101 -10.98 -22.05 -16.91
C PRO A 101 -11.95 -22.09 -15.74
N LYS A 102 -11.80 -21.11 -14.82
CA LYS A 102 -12.54 -20.98 -13.56
C LYS A 102 -14.00 -20.58 -13.80
N MET A 103 -14.75 -21.38 -14.53
CA MET A 103 -16.18 -21.14 -14.76
C MET A 103 -17.00 -21.60 -13.55
N PHE A 104 -16.50 -22.57 -12.78
CA PHE A 104 -17.11 -23.05 -11.54
C PHE A 104 -16.02 -23.47 -10.54
N MET A 105 -15.85 -22.72 -9.45
CA MET A 105 -14.98 -23.18 -8.36
C MET A 105 -15.63 -24.39 -7.67
N PRO A 106 -14.93 -25.53 -7.50
CA PRO A 106 -15.49 -26.65 -6.75
C PRO A 106 -15.76 -26.24 -5.29
N TYR A 107 -16.89 -26.69 -4.75
CA TYR A 107 -17.30 -26.41 -3.38
C TYR A 107 -16.21 -26.88 -2.39
N ARG A 108 -15.63 -25.95 -1.62
CA ARG A 108 -14.64 -26.23 -0.57
C ARG A 108 -15.25 -25.96 0.81
N PRO A 109 -15.70 -26.98 1.56
CA PRO A 109 -16.42 -26.78 2.82
C PRO A 109 -15.62 -26.01 3.87
N LYS A 110 -14.30 -26.07 3.85
CA LYS A 110 -13.45 -25.32 4.79
C LYS A 110 -13.42 -23.81 4.51
N LYS A 111 -13.51 -23.40 3.23
CA LYS A 111 -13.37 -22.01 2.76
C LYS A 111 -14.73 -21.35 2.44
N ASN A 112 -15.65 -22.10 1.83
CA ASN A 112 -16.99 -21.66 1.47
C ASN A 112 -18.01 -22.47 2.29
N ARG A 113 -18.21 -22.14 3.56
CA ARG A 113 -19.18 -22.88 4.40
C ARG A 113 -20.59 -22.45 4.01
N VAL A 114 -21.38 -23.36 3.43
CA VAL A 114 -22.84 -23.18 3.44
C VAL A 114 -23.32 -23.41 4.87
N VAL A 115 -24.21 -22.54 5.32
CA VAL A 115 -24.88 -22.62 6.62
C VAL A 115 -25.58 -24.00 6.71
N PRO A 116 -25.27 -24.85 7.72
CA PRO A 116 -25.80 -26.22 7.81
C PRO A 116 -27.33 -26.32 7.68
N GLU A 117 -28.01 -25.31 8.19
CA GLU A 117 -29.47 -25.14 8.13
C GLU A 117 -29.97 -25.01 6.67
N CYS A 118 -29.18 -24.40 5.78
CA CYS A 118 -29.51 -24.28 4.36
C CYS A 118 -29.41 -25.64 3.66
N LEU A 119 -28.38 -26.45 3.97
CA LEU A 119 -28.24 -27.81 3.44
C LEU A 119 -29.34 -28.76 3.95
N GLY A 120 -29.80 -28.56 5.18
CA GLY A 120 -30.90 -29.32 5.78
C GLY A 120 -32.30 -28.85 5.39
N SER A 121 -32.44 -27.71 4.70
CA SER A 121 -33.73 -27.12 4.38
C SER A 121 -34.51 -27.91 3.31
N ASP A 122 -35.84 -27.88 3.39
CA ASP A 122 -36.72 -28.49 2.38
C ASP A 122 -36.59 -27.85 0.99
N PHE A 123 -36.13 -26.60 0.93
CA PHE A 123 -35.80 -25.94 -0.33
C PHE A 123 -34.60 -26.63 -0.99
N HIS A 124 -33.52 -26.86 -0.24
CA HIS A 124 -32.32 -27.52 -0.77
C HIS A 124 -32.61 -28.97 -1.19
N ARG A 125 -33.40 -29.72 -0.41
CA ARG A 125 -33.87 -31.06 -0.82
C ARG A 125 -34.63 -31.04 -2.14
N ARG A 126 -35.57 -30.11 -2.30
CA ARG A 126 -36.35 -29.97 -3.55
C ARG A 126 -35.45 -29.64 -4.74
N VAL A 127 -34.50 -28.73 -4.56
CA VAL A 127 -33.50 -28.41 -5.60
C VAL A 127 -32.69 -29.66 -5.98
N MET A 128 -32.23 -30.44 -5.01
CA MET A 128 -31.45 -31.66 -5.28
C MET A 128 -32.26 -32.78 -5.93
N MET A 129 -33.56 -32.89 -5.65
CA MET A 129 -34.47 -33.82 -6.34
C MET A 129 -34.61 -33.48 -7.82
N VAL A 130 -34.72 -32.18 -8.17
CA VAL A 130 -34.83 -31.73 -9.57
C VAL A 130 -33.60 -32.08 -10.40
N TYR A 131 -32.41 -32.01 -9.79
CA TYR A 131 -31.15 -32.34 -10.46
C TYR A 131 -30.71 -33.81 -10.30
N GLY A 132 -31.59 -34.69 -9.80
CA GLY A 132 -31.34 -36.13 -9.69
C GLY A 132 -30.21 -36.52 -8.74
N ARG A 133 -29.87 -35.66 -7.78
CA ARG A 133 -28.76 -35.86 -6.81
C ARG A 133 -29.22 -36.21 -5.39
N ALA A 134 -30.53 -36.37 -5.19
CA ALA A 134 -31.07 -36.92 -3.96
C ALA A 134 -30.93 -38.45 -4.00
N SER A 135 -29.91 -38.97 -3.33
CA SER A 135 -29.85 -40.38 -2.89
C SER A 135 -30.68 -40.57 -1.63
#